data_AF-A0A949I9V8-F1
#
_entry.id   AF-A0A949I9V8-F1
#
_cell.length_a   1.000
_cell.length_b   1.000
_cell.length_c   1.000
_cell.angle_alpha   90.00
_cell.angle_beta   90.00
_cell.angle_gamma   90.00
#
_symmetry.space_group_name_H-M   'P 1'
#
loop_
_entity.id
_entity.type
_entity.pdbx_description
1 polymer ?
#
loop_
_entity_poly.entity_id
_entity_poly.type
_entity_poly.pdbx_seq_one_letter_code
_entity_poly.pdbx_strand_id
1 'polypeptide(L)'
;MAGDDEDPDATIVWRPAQVLPQSPVPEPQPVPEAEAAAEPEPQSEPAPPPLREAVLDGKFFGSANAQNAALLAQMLAGQTSTFNTWFGAAALTLAHDRAALAARLDHDIARLDAMIARQLDEILHHSRLRRLEGSWRGLAWLVSRLPLSGRVKVRVLNLSWAEICRDLERAAEFDQSQLFRRIYEDEFGIAGGEPYGLLVADYEVRHRPGPGAVTDDVTALSSLAAVAAAAFAPLVIGAAPALFGVDEYSELSGVADPTSTMAAAEYQRWKRLGGLDDSRFLAVTLPRLLMRLPWEENLSRHRGFRYQEQLRDGAARVTSTAGYLVAACVLRAFEAYSWPADIRGYDIDRLGGGVIEDLPEPWFSTDPADGFGRPAPDVMLSDKQERALVAAGLLPICALPYGGEALIGAARSLQTPATAYAGPNAASAAANARLSAQFNSVICVSRFAHYVKIMGRDMTGAFKTAPEVQRRLYDWLMRYTNANTSAGLETMARYPLRDASVLVEEVPGKPGVFTCAIHLQPHFQLDDVAVSFRLMTELAAPGQQ
;
A
#
# COMPACT_ATOMS: atom_id res chain seq x y z
N MET A 1 -18.93 31.63 -28.24
CA MET A 1 -20.40 31.78 -28.16
C MET A 1 -20.90 30.49 -27.54
N ALA A 2 -20.92 30.44 -26.21
CA ALA A 2 -22.07 30.73 -25.35
C ALA A 2 -23.02 29.52 -25.31
N GLY A 3 -23.27 28.87 -24.17
CA GLY A 3 -22.84 29.15 -22.82
C GLY A 3 -23.16 27.96 -21.92
N ASP A 4 -22.53 28.01 -20.75
CA ASP A 4 -22.79 27.19 -19.57
C ASP A 4 -24.17 27.54 -19.00
N ASP A 5 -24.86 26.52 -18.49
CA ASP A 5 -25.91 26.67 -17.47
C ASP A 5 -25.75 25.47 -16.52
N GLU A 6 -24.83 25.62 -15.58
CA GLU A 6 -24.85 24.90 -14.31
C GLU A 6 -25.88 25.59 -13.41
N ASP A 7 -26.99 24.91 -13.14
CA ASP A 7 -28.02 25.34 -12.20
C ASP A 7 -27.60 24.96 -10.75
N PRO A 8 -27.34 25.93 -9.84
CA PRO A 8 -26.78 25.64 -8.52
C PRO A 8 -27.81 25.52 -7.39
N ASP A 9 -29.11 25.28 -7.66
CA ASP A 9 -30.15 25.26 -6.61
C ASP A 9 -31.14 24.07 -6.71
N ALA A 10 -30.62 22.83 -6.75
CA ALA A 10 -31.45 21.62 -6.61
C ALA A 10 -31.97 21.44 -5.17
N THR A 11 -32.96 22.26 -4.78
CA THR A 11 -33.73 22.09 -3.55
C THR A 11 -34.74 20.96 -3.73
N ILE A 12 -34.56 19.84 -3.03
CA ILE A 12 -35.52 18.73 -3.01
C ILE A 12 -36.76 19.15 -2.21
N VAL A 13 -37.86 19.46 -2.91
CA VAL A 13 -39.17 19.73 -2.29
C VAL A 13 -39.95 18.42 -2.16
N TRP A 14 -40.13 17.95 -0.93
CA TRP A 14 -41.05 16.86 -0.61
C TRP A 14 -42.51 17.34 -0.74
N ARG A 15 -43.28 16.75 -1.65
CA ARG A 15 -44.74 16.94 -1.72
C ARG A 15 -45.45 15.80 -0.97
N PRO A 16 -46.39 16.10 -0.06
CA PRO A 16 -47.20 15.07 0.59
C PRO A 16 -48.20 14.45 -0.41
N ALA A 17 -48.42 13.14 -0.27
CA ALA A 17 -49.28 12.35 -1.15
C ALA A 17 -50.74 12.87 -1.14
N GLN A 18 -51.32 13.02 -2.33
CA GLN A 18 -52.73 13.34 -2.51
C GLN A 18 -53.61 12.16 -2.04
N VAL A 19 -54.51 12.45 -1.11
CA VAL A 19 -55.57 11.55 -0.65
C VAL A 19 -56.63 11.47 -1.75
N LEU A 20 -56.82 10.29 -2.34
CA LEU A 20 -57.93 10.00 -3.25
C LEU A 20 -59.25 9.90 -2.47
N PRO A 21 -60.38 10.43 -2.99
CA PRO A 21 -61.66 10.41 -2.28
C PRO A 21 -62.25 8.99 -2.23
N GLN A 22 -62.66 8.58 -1.03
CA GLN A 22 -63.33 7.30 -0.76
C GLN A 22 -64.73 7.28 -1.41
N SER A 23 -65.06 6.17 -2.07
CA SER A 23 -66.40 5.90 -2.60
C SER A 23 -67.36 5.52 -1.45
N PRO A 24 -68.65 5.88 -1.53
CA PRO A 24 -69.59 5.63 -0.45
C PRO A 24 -69.94 4.15 -0.30
N VAL A 25 -69.95 3.69 0.95
CA VAL A 25 -70.34 2.35 1.40
C VAL A 25 -71.86 2.18 1.30
N PRO A 26 -72.40 1.07 0.76
CA PRO A 26 -73.84 0.83 0.72
C PRO A 26 -74.39 0.38 2.09
N GLU A 27 -75.61 0.81 2.41
CA GLU A 27 -76.35 0.52 3.65
C GLU A 27 -76.54 -0.99 3.90
N PRO A 28 -76.48 -1.44 5.17
CA PRO A 28 -76.67 -2.85 5.50
C PRO A 28 -78.16 -3.23 5.55
N GLN A 29 -78.51 -4.37 4.96
CA GLN A 29 -79.81 -5.04 5.15
C GLN A 29 -79.88 -5.76 6.51
N PRO A 30 -81.07 -5.88 7.12
CA PRO A 30 -81.22 -6.48 8.45
C PRO A 30 -81.13 -8.02 8.41
N VAL A 31 -80.34 -8.59 9.32
CA VAL A 31 -80.23 -10.04 9.59
C VAL A 31 -81.00 -10.34 10.89
N PRO A 32 -81.70 -11.48 11.03
CA PRO A 32 -82.62 -11.73 12.14
C PRO A 32 -81.92 -12.07 13.45
N GLU A 33 -82.64 -11.81 14.54
CA GLU A 33 -82.28 -12.02 15.94
C GLU A 33 -81.65 -13.39 16.22
N ALA A 34 -80.44 -13.36 16.78
CA ALA A 34 -79.76 -14.51 17.36
C ALA A 34 -79.50 -14.26 18.85
N GLU A 35 -79.75 -15.29 19.64
CA GLU A 35 -79.87 -15.33 21.08
C GLU A 35 -78.65 -14.77 21.84
N ALA A 36 -78.93 -14.17 23.00
CA ALA A 36 -77.97 -13.60 23.93
C ALA A 36 -76.92 -14.64 24.38
N ALA A 37 -75.69 -14.47 23.90
CA ALA A 37 -74.51 -15.12 24.43
C ALA A 37 -73.70 -14.11 25.27
N ALA A 38 -73.31 -14.54 26.47
CA ALA A 38 -72.63 -13.76 27.49
C ALA A 38 -71.37 -13.04 26.99
N GLU A 39 -71.16 -11.81 27.49
CA GLU A 39 -69.95 -11.02 27.30
C GLU A 39 -68.70 -11.81 27.74
N PRO A 40 -67.65 -11.93 26.90
CA PRO A 40 -66.37 -12.43 27.37
C PRO A 40 -65.68 -11.32 28.18
N GLU A 41 -65.23 -11.68 29.39
CA GLU A 41 -64.37 -10.85 30.24
C GLU A 41 -63.17 -10.30 29.45
N PRO A 42 -62.67 -9.09 29.77
CA PRO A 42 -61.49 -8.54 29.10
C PRO A 42 -60.30 -9.45 29.36
N GLN A 43 -59.94 -10.25 28.35
CA GLN A 43 -58.68 -10.97 28.31
C GLN A 43 -57.57 -9.92 28.36
N SER A 44 -56.85 -9.89 29.48
CA SER A 44 -55.65 -9.09 29.64
C SER A 44 -54.74 -9.33 28.44
N GLU A 45 -54.45 -8.29 27.66
CA GLU A 45 -53.37 -8.34 26.67
C GLU A 45 -52.13 -8.90 27.37
N PRO A 46 -51.46 -9.93 26.80
CA PRO A 46 -50.24 -10.43 27.38
C PRO A 46 -49.27 -9.25 27.49
N ALA A 47 -48.79 -8.99 28.71
CA ALA A 47 -47.86 -7.90 28.98
C ALA A 47 -46.77 -7.89 27.88
N PRO A 48 -46.48 -6.73 27.26
CA PRO A 48 -45.54 -6.68 26.15
C PRO A 48 -44.23 -7.37 26.58
N PRO A 49 -43.61 -8.15 25.68
CA PRO A 49 -42.36 -8.84 26.01
C PRO A 49 -41.38 -7.83 26.58
N PRO A 50 -40.64 -8.17 27.64
CA PRO A 50 -39.77 -7.22 28.32
C PRO A 50 -38.83 -6.59 27.29
N LEU A 51 -38.74 -5.26 27.28
CA LEU A 51 -37.89 -4.51 26.34
C LEU A 51 -36.48 -5.10 26.26
N ARG A 52 -35.97 -5.56 27.41
CA ARG A 52 -34.70 -6.28 27.52
C ARG A 52 -34.55 -7.40 26.50
N GLU A 53 -35.51 -8.33 26.37
CA GLU A 53 -35.37 -9.45 25.43
C GLU A 53 -35.38 -8.98 23.99
N ALA A 54 -36.27 -8.05 23.64
CA ALA A 54 -36.33 -7.46 22.31
C ALA A 54 -35.02 -6.75 21.95
N VAL A 55 -34.45 -5.98 22.87
CA VAL A 55 -33.19 -5.25 22.65
C VAL A 55 -32.02 -6.21 22.55
N LEU A 56 -31.92 -7.18 23.45
CA LEU A 56 -30.83 -8.17 23.46
C LEU A 56 -30.88 -9.16 22.29
N ASP A 57 -32.01 -9.25 21.60
CA ASP A 57 -32.18 -10.00 20.35
C ASP A 57 -31.96 -9.14 19.09
N GLY A 58 -31.66 -7.84 19.24
CA GLY A 58 -31.47 -6.91 18.11
C GLY A 58 -32.76 -6.41 17.48
N LYS A 59 -33.92 -6.69 18.07
CA LYS A 59 -35.26 -6.34 17.55
C LYS A 59 -35.68 -4.93 18.01
N PHE A 60 -34.81 -3.95 17.79
CA PHE A 60 -35.04 -2.55 18.19
C PHE A 60 -34.64 -1.54 17.09
N PHE A 61 -34.27 -2.01 15.90
CA PHE A 61 -33.88 -1.19 14.76
C PHE A 61 -34.72 -1.51 13.51
N GLY A 62 -34.91 -0.52 12.64
CA GLY A 62 -35.69 -0.62 11.40
C GLY A 62 -37.21 -0.47 11.58
N SER A 63 -37.93 -0.33 10.46
CA SER A 63 -39.38 -0.13 10.44
C SER A 63 -40.18 -1.30 11.03
N ALA A 64 -39.64 -2.52 10.93
CA ALA A 64 -40.26 -3.72 11.48
C ALA A 64 -40.31 -3.75 13.03
N ASN A 65 -39.44 -2.99 13.71
CA ASN A 65 -39.35 -2.95 15.18
C ASN A 65 -39.57 -1.54 15.75
N ALA A 66 -40.33 -0.69 15.04
CA ALA A 66 -40.50 0.72 15.37
C ALA A 66 -41.03 0.95 16.80
N GLN A 67 -41.91 0.07 17.29
CA GLN A 67 -42.46 0.15 18.64
C GLN A 67 -41.38 -0.06 19.72
N ASN A 68 -40.54 -1.08 19.56
CA ASN A 68 -39.42 -1.34 20.48
C ASN A 68 -38.37 -0.23 20.42
N ALA A 69 -38.11 0.31 19.22
CA ALA A 69 -37.21 1.44 19.02
C ALA A 69 -37.69 2.70 19.77
N ALA A 70 -38.98 3.02 19.66
CA ALA A 70 -39.58 4.15 20.36
C ALA A 70 -39.54 3.96 21.88
N LEU A 71 -39.85 2.76 22.36
CA LEU A 71 -39.86 2.45 23.79
C LEU A 71 -38.43 2.47 24.39
N LEU A 72 -37.43 2.00 23.65
CA LEU A 72 -36.01 2.15 23.98
C LEU A 72 -35.59 3.63 24.04
N ALA A 73 -35.99 4.44 23.04
CA ALA A 73 -35.65 5.87 23.01
C ALA A 73 -36.26 6.63 24.19
N GLN A 74 -37.52 6.35 24.55
CA GLN A 74 -38.19 6.92 25.72
C GLN A 74 -37.48 6.53 27.02
N MET A 75 -37.05 5.27 27.14
CA MET A 75 -36.29 4.79 28.29
C MET A 75 -34.92 5.49 28.41
N LEU A 76 -34.17 5.61 27.31
CA LEU A 76 -32.87 6.29 27.27
C LEU A 76 -32.99 7.80 27.55
N ALA A 77 -34.09 8.42 27.15
CA ALA A 77 -34.41 9.82 27.44
C ALA A 77 -34.90 10.06 28.88
N GLY A 78 -35.02 9.02 29.71
CA GLY A 78 -35.50 9.12 31.09
C GLY A 78 -37.00 9.40 31.23
N GLN A 79 -37.78 9.17 30.18
CA GLN A 79 -39.23 9.46 30.15
C GLN A 79 -40.07 8.33 30.77
N THR A 80 -39.47 7.16 31.04
CA THR A 80 -40.10 6.02 31.70
C THR A 80 -39.23 5.46 32.82
N SER A 81 -39.80 4.66 33.72
CA SER A 81 -39.05 3.96 34.78
C SER A 81 -38.10 2.93 34.16
N THR A 82 -36.80 3.26 34.04
CA THR A 82 -35.78 2.41 33.40
C THR A 82 -35.79 0.98 33.94
N PHE A 83 -35.93 0.82 35.26
CA PHE A 83 -35.89 -0.48 35.91
C PHE A 83 -37.08 -1.37 35.55
N ASN A 84 -38.30 -0.84 35.61
CA ASN A 84 -39.52 -1.58 35.29
C ASN A 84 -39.68 -1.79 33.77
N THR A 85 -39.31 -0.79 32.97
CA THR A 85 -39.35 -0.87 31.50
C THR A 85 -38.38 -1.93 30.98
N TRP A 86 -37.18 -2.03 31.56
CA TRP A 86 -36.18 -3.01 31.14
C TRP A 86 -36.50 -4.44 31.65
N PHE A 87 -36.77 -4.62 32.95
CA PHE A 87 -36.92 -5.95 33.54
C PHE A 87 -38.36 -6.48 33.63
N GLY A 88 -39.37 -5.65 33.37
CA GLY A 88 -40.78 -6.04 33.45
C GLY A 88 -41.13 -6.67 34.80
N ALA A 89 -41.79 -7.84 34.77
CA ALA A 89 -42.20 -8.56 35.98
C ALA A 89 -41.03 -8.98 36.89
N ALA A 90 -39.83 -9.19 36.33
CA ALA A 90 -38.64 -9.58 37.10
C ALA A 90 -38.07 -8.43 37.96
N ALA A 91 -38.50 -7.19 37.72
CA ALA A 91 -38.07 -6.01 38.48
C ALA A 91 -38.35 -6.18 39.99
N LEU A 92 -39.53 -6.69 40.35
CA LEU A 92 -39.92 -6.87 41.76
C LEU A 92 -39.03 -7.88 42.49
N THR A 93 -38.66 -8.98 41.83
CA THR A 93 -37.77 -9.99 42.41
C THR A 93 -36.33 -9.50 42.50
N LEU A 94 -35.84 -8.79 41.49
CA LEU A 94 -34.47 -8.27 41.43
C LEU A 94 -34.24 -7.07 42.36
N ALA A 95 -35.29 -6.31 42.70
CA ALA A 95 -35.20 -5.19 43.63
C ALA A 95 -34.75 -5.61 45.04
N HIS A 96 -35.03 -6.85 45.44
CA HIS A 96 -34.72 -7.37 46.77
C HIS A 96 -33.37 -8.08 46.85
N ASP A 97 -32.75 -8.39 45.70
CA ASP A 97 -31.45 -9.05 45.62
C ASP A 97 -30.48 -8.23 44.74
N ARG A 98 -29.68 -7.40 45.42
CA ARG A 98 -28.68 -6.55 44.77
C ARG A 98 -27.62 -7.35 44.02
N ALA A 99 -27.25 -8.54 44.50
CA ALA A 99 -26.24 -9.37 43.86
C ALA A 99 -26.79 -9.98 42.56
N ALA A 100 -28.01 -10.50 42.59
CA ALA A 100 -28.69 -11.00 41.39
C ALA A 100 -28.94 -9.90 40.36
N LEU A 101 -29.31 -8.69 40.79
CA LEU A 101 -29.47 -7.54 39.91
C LEU A 101 -28.14 -7.14 39.24
N ALA A 102 -27.06 -7.03 40.01
CA ALA A 102 -25.74 -6.71 39.47
C ALA A 102 -25.30 -7.74 38.43
N ALA A 103 -25.39 -9.04 38.76
CA ALA A 103 -25.03 -10.12 37.84
C ALA A 103 -25.89 -10.11 36.56
N ARG A 104 -27.18 -9.76 36.67
CA ARG A 104 -28.07 -9.67 35.51
C ARG A 104 -27.72 -8.48 34.61
N LEU A 105 -27.41 -7.33 35.20
CA LEU A 105 -26.97 -6.15 34.45
C LEU A 105 -25.63 -6.41 33.75
N ASP A 106 -24.67 -7.05 34.43
CA ASP A 106 -23.38 -7.42 33.84
C ASP A 106 -23.58 -8.38 32.64
N HIS A 107 -24.50 -9.34 32.76
CA HIS A 107 -24.85 -10.22 31.65
C HIS A 107 -25.50 -9.48 30.47
N ASP A 108 -26.38 -8.51 30.75
CA ASP A 108 -27.04 -7.70 29.71
C ASP A 108 -26.02 -6.81 28.99
N ILE A 109 -25.11 -6.17 29.74
CA ILE A 109 -24.01 -5.38 29.18
C ILE A 109 -23.13 -6.27 28.29
N ALA A 110 -22.73 -7.45 28.75
CA ALA A 110 -21.91 -8.38 27.96
C ALA A 110 -22.59 -8.78 26.65
N ARG A 111 -23.92 -9.01 26.67
CA ARG A 111 -24.69 -9.30 25.45
C ARG A 111 -24.77 -8.10 24.50
N LEU A 112 -24.97 -6.89 25.03
CA LEU A 112 -24.98 -5.66 24.23
C LEU A 112 -23.60 -5.40 23.60
N ASP A 113 -22.53 -5.52 24.38
CA ASP A 113 -21.14 -5.38 23.91
C ASP A 113 -20.86 -6.38 22.78
N ALA A 114 -21.27 -7.64 22.92
CA ALA A 114 -21.13 -8.65 21.87
C ALA A 114 -21.96 -8.34 20.61
N MET A 115 -23.12 -7.69 20.74
CA MET A 115 -23.91 -7.23 19.59
C MET A 115 -23.24 -6.06 18.87
N ILE A 116 -22.75 -5.08 19.62
CA ILE A 116 -22.05 -3.91 19.09
C ILE A 116 -20.73 -4.34 18.42
N ALA A 117 -19.97 -5.24 19.06
CA ALA A 117 -18.73 -5.79 18.53
C ALA A 117 -18.93 -6.44 17.17
N ARG A 118 -19.93 -7.33 17.03
CA ARG A 118 -20.25 -7.97 15.74
C ARG A 118 -20.61 -6.95 14.66
N GLN A 119 -21.39 -5.92 15.00
CA GLN A 119 -21.73 -4.88 14.03
C GLN A 119 -20.51 -4.04 13.65
N LEU A 120 -19.62 -3.76 14.60
CA LEU A 120 -18.39 -3.02 14.36
C LEU A 120 -17.41 -3.83 13.51
N ASP A 121 -17.29 -5.13 13.72
CA ASP A 121 -16.50 -6.04 12.87
C ASP A 121 -16.98 -5.95 11.41
N GLU A 122 -18.29 -6.04 11.14
CA GLU A 122 -18.82 -5.90 9.76
C GLU A 122 -18.47 -4.55 9.12
N ILE A 123 -18.47 -3.46 9.90
CA ILE A 123 -18.09 -2.12 9.41
C ILE A 123 -16.58 -2.07 9.13
N LEU A 124 -15.77 -2.48 10.10
CA LEU A 124 -14.31 -2.45 10.01
C LEU A 124 -13.76 -3.39 8.96
N HIS A 125 -14.42 -4.53 8.73
CA HIS A 125 -14.00 -5.53 7.74
C HIS A 125 -14.54 -5.26 6.33
N HIS A 126 -15.37 -4.22 6.15
CA HIS A 126 -15.84 -3.83 4.83
C HIS A 126 -14.68 -3.43 3.92
N SER A 127 -14.58 -4.05 2.75
CA SER A 127 -13.44 -3.92 1.82
C SER A 127 -13.05 -2.47 1.48
N ARG A 128 -14.04 -1.59 1.28
CA ARG A 128 -13.83 -0.15 1.06
C ARG A 128 -13.13 0.55 2.22
N LEU A 129 -13.58 0.29 3.46
CA LEU A 129 -13.00 0.92 4.65
C LEU A 129 -11.59 0.38 4.87
N ARG A 130 -11.39 -0.93 4.74
CA ARG A 130 -10.08 -1.55 4.91
C ARG A 130 -9.04 -1.03 3.93
N ARG A 131 -9.40 -0.90 2.65
CA ARG A 131 -8.49 -0.34 1.64
C ARG A 131 -8.13 1.11 1.97
N LEU A 132 -9.12 1.92 2.34
CA LEU A 132 -8.89 3.30 2.74
C LEU A 132 -8.00 3.40 3.99
N GLU A 133 -8.31 2.60 5.02
CA GLU A 133 -7.56 2.54 6.27
C GLU A 133 -6.13 2.07 6.02
N GLY A 134 -5.94 1.02 5.20
CA GLY A 134 -4.63 0.51 4.81
C GLY A 134 -3.76 1.58 4.15
N SER A 135 -4.29 2.26 3.14
CA SER A 135 -3.60 3.35 2.45
C SER A 135 -3.18 4.50 3.38
N TRP A 136 -4.11 5.01 4.18
CA TRP A 136 -3.83 6.11 5.10
C TRP A 136 -2.90 5.70 6.24
N ARG A 137 -2.98 4.46 6.73
CA ARG A 137 -2.05 3.95 7.74
C ARG A 137 -0.66 3.73 7.18
N GLY A 138 -0.53 3.22 5.95
CA GLY A 138 0.77 3.10 5.27
C GLY A 138 1.44 4.47 5.11
N LEU A 139 0.66 5.47 4.64
CA LEU A 139 1.13 6.85 4.55
C LEU A 139 1.48 7.44 5.94
N ALA A 140 0.63 7.25 6.95
CA ALA A 140 0.89 7.73 8.31
C ALA A 140 2.13 7.06 8.93
N TRP A 141 2.33 5.77 8.68
CA TRP A 141 3.51 5.02 9.09
C TRP A 141 4.78 5.61 8.47
N LEU A 142 4.75 5.94 7.17
CA LEU A 142 5.86 6.60 6.49
C LEU A 142 6.11 8.01 7.04
N VAL A 143 5.07 8.83 7.14
CA VAL A 143 5.17 10.25 7.56
C VAL A 143 5.64 10.39 9.01
N SER A 144 5.18 9.51 9.91
CA SER A 144 5.59 9.51 11.32
C SER A 144 7.09 9.20 11.53
N ARG A 145 7.76 8.66 10.51
CA ARG A 145 9.20 8.33 10.52
C ARG A 145 10.05 9.34 9.76
N LEU A 146 9.47 10.41 9.24
CA LEU A 146 10.23 11.41 8.50
C LEU A 146 11.11 12.23 9.46
N PRO A 147 12.39 12.43 9.11
CA PRO A 147 13.25 13.33 9.86
C PRO A 147 12.75 14.78 9.71
N LEU A 148 12.77 15.54 10.80
CA LEU A 148 12.34 16.95 10.85
C LEU A 148 13.35 17.92 10.18
N SER A 149 14.27 17.41 9.36
CA SER A 149 15.39 18.17 8.77
C SER A 149 14.96 19.20 7.72
N GLY A 150 13.72 19.14 7.23
CA GLY A 150 13.19 19.99 6.17
C GLY A 150 13.75 19.69 4.76
N ARG A 151 14.70 18.74 4.65
CA ARG A 151 15.29 18.30 3.37
C ARG A 151 14.40 17.33 2.60
N VAL A 152 13.45 16.71 3.28
CA VAL A 152 12.49 15.75 2.73
C VAL A 152 11.12 16.41 2.70
N LYS A 153 10.45 16.29 1.54
CA LYS A 153 9.05 16.70 1.38
C LYS A 153 8.26 15.53 0.82
N VAL A 154 7.12 15.24 1.43
CA VAL A 154 6.16 14.26 0.93
C VAL A 154 4.96 15.03 0.39
N ARG A 155 4.66 14.85 -0.90
CA ARG A 155 3.47 15.40 -1.55
C ARG A 155 2.51 14.26 -1.86
N VAL A 156 1.24 14.47 -1.55
CA VAL A 156 0.19 13.45 -1.72
C VAL A 156 -0.75 13.89 -2.82
N LEU A 157 -0.95 13.02 -3.80
CA LEU A 157 -1.90 13.21 -4.90
C LEU A 157 -2.96 12.11 -4.80
N ASN A 158 -4.19 12.49 -4.43
CA ASN A 158 -5.30 11.55 -4.28
C ASN A 158 -5.97 11.33 -5.64
N LEU A 159 -5.74 10.17 -6.24
CA LEU A 159 -6.38 9.73 -7.47
C LEU A 159 -6.81 8.27 -7.33
N SER A 160 -7.84 7.86 -8.07
CA SER A 160 -8.13 6.43 -8.24
C SER A 160 -7.28 5.84 -9.37
N TRP A 161 -6.97 4.54 -9.28
CA TRP A 161 -6.25 3.85 -10.35
C TRP A 161 -6.95 3.96 -11.71
N ALA A 162 -8.29 3.90 -11.71
CA ALA A 162 -9.09 4.03 -12.93
C ALA A 162 -8.99 5.42 -13.57
N GLU A 163 -8.80 6.49 -12.79
CA GLU A 163 -8.55 7.83 -13.33
C GLU A 163 -7.17 7.93 -13.96
N ILE A 164 -6.14 7.34 -13.34
CA ILE A 164 -4.78 7.28 -13.89
C ILE A 164 -4.77 6.53 -15.22
N CYS A 165 -5.35 5.31 -15.27
CA CYS A 165 -5.44 4.54 -16.51
C CYS A 165 -6.18 5.32 -17.60
N ARG A 166 -7.31 5.96 -17.25
CA ARG A 166 -8.11 6.72 -18.21
C ARG A 166 -7.39 7.96 -18.74
N ASP A 167 -6.63 8.67 -17.91
CA ASP A 167 -5.82 9.82 -18.34
C ASP A 167 -4.75 9.38 -19.33
N LEU A 168 -4.02 8.31 -19.01
CA LEU A 168 -2.95 7.76 -19.85
C LEU A 168 -3.47 7.14 -21.16
N GLU A 169 -4.67 6.54 -21.15
CA GLU A 169 -5.32 5.99 -22.36
C GLU A 169 -5.88 7.07 -23.29
N ARG A 170 -6.31 8.21 -22.73
CA ARG A 170 -6.86 9.33 -23.52
C ARG A 170 -5.77 10.17 -24.17
N ALA A 171 -4.60 10.25 -23.56
CA ALA A 171 -3.47 10.98 -24.11
C ALA A 171 -2.94 10.25 -25.36
N ALA A 172 -2.67 11.00 -26.44
CA ALA A 172 -2.10 10.43 -27.66
C ALA A 172 -0.66 9.93 -27.42
N GLU A 173 0.09 10.68 -26.61
CA GLU A 173 1.41 10.34 -26.11
C GLU A 173 1.47 10.59 -24.59
N PHE A 174 2.38 9.89 -23.89
CA PHE A 174 2.43 9.94 -22.43
C PHE A 174 2.72 11.35 -21.88
N ASP A 175 3.43 12.18 -22.65
CA ASP A 175 3.83 13.54 -22.30
C ASP A 175 2.69 14.57 -22.42
N GLN A 176 1.56 14.19 -23.01
CA GLN A 176 0.34 15.01 -23.08
C GLN A 176 -0.67 14.67 -21.98
N SER A 177 -0.35 13.72 -21.11
CA SER A 177 -1.21 13.34 -19.98
C SER A 177 -1.22 14.41 -18.89
N GLN A 178 -2.33 14.51 -18.14
CA GLN A 178 -2.38 15.40 -16.98
C GLN A 178 -1.39 14.96 -15.91
N LEU A 179 -1.18 13.65 -15.76
CA LEU A 179 -0.20 13.10 -14.84
C LEU A 179 1.23 13.56 -15.18
N PHE A 180 1.61 13.54 -16.45
CA PHE A 180 2.92 14.05 -16.90
C PHE A 180 3.07 15.53 -16.58
N ARG A 181 2.04 16.34 -16.84
CA ARG A 181 2.06 17.76 -16.47
C ARG A 181 2.33 17.98 -14.98
N ARG A 182 1.67 17.23 -14.09
CA ARG A 182 1.86 17.34 -12.63
C ARG A 182 3.24 16.90 -12.15
N ILE A 183 3.82 15.87 -12.77
CA ILE A 183 5.10 15.28 -12.33
C ILE A 183 6.28 15.99 -12.98
N TYR A 184 6.22 16.20 -14.30
CA TYR A 184 7.29 16.79 -15.09
C TYR A 184 7.10 18.30 -15.21
N GLU A 185 6.05 18.79 -15.88
CA GLU A 185 5.97 20.21 -16.27
C GLU A 185 5.93 21.16 -15.07
N ASP A 186 5.03 20.91 -14.11
CA ASP A 186 4.78 21.77 -12.95
C ASP A 186 5.97 21.81 -11.96
N GLU A 187 6.92 20.87 -12.04
CA GLU A 187 8.07 20.79 -11.12
C GLU A 187 9.41 20.67 -11.84
N PHE A 188 9.74 19.50 -12.38
CA PHE A 188 11.03 19.28 -13.05
C PHE A 188 11.20 20.15 -14.31
N GLY A 189 10.10 20.58 -14.94
CA GLY A 189 10.03 21.40 -16.15
C GLY A 189 10.22 22.89 -15.92
N ILE A 190 9.79 23.42 -14.77
CA ILE A 190 9.89 24.85 -14.44
C ILE A 190 11.25 25.23 -13.83
N ALA A 191 11.65 26.50 -14.01
CA ALA A 191 12.79 27.06 -13.31
C ALA A 191 12.42 27.30 -11.83
N GLY A 192 13.24 26.79 -10.91
CA GLY A 192 12.98 26.88 -9.46
C GLY A 192 11.99 25.85 -8.90
N GLY A 193 11.50 24.91 -9.72
CA GLY A 193 10.69 23.78 -9.24
C GLY A 193 11.51 22.74 -8.48
N GLU A 194 10.81 21.86 -7.77
CA GLU A 194 11.41 20.83 -6.92
C GLU A 194 11.14 19.44 -7.50
N PRO A 195 12.11 18.82 -8.19
CA PRO A 195 11.88 17.54 -8.83
C PRO A 195 11.55 16.43 -7.84
N TYR A 196 10.62 15.56 -8.23
CA TYR A 196 10.27 14.37 -7.47
C TYR A 196 11.40 13.34 -7.53
N GLY A 197 11.95 12.97 -6.38
CA GLY A 197 13.02 11.96 -6.29
C GLY A 197 12.55 10.51 -6.37
N LEU A 198 11.32 10.24 -5.93
CA LEU A 198 10.69 8.92 -5.92
C LEU A 198 9.18 9.10 -6.00
N LEU A 199 8.52 8.26 -6.79
CA LEU A 199 7.07 8.15 -6.85
C LEU A 199 6.63 6.85 -6.17
N VAL A 200 5.62 6.92 -5.32
CA VAL A 200 5.03 5.75 -4.66
C VAL A 200 3.56 5.68 -5.06
N ALA A 201 3.20 4.64 -5.78
CA ALA A 201 1.84 4.36 -6.20
C ALA A 201 1.23 3.30 -5.27
N ASP A 202 0.25 3.72 -4.46
CA ASP A 202 -0.49 2.84 -3.55
C ASP A 202 -1.62 2.09 -4.26
N TYR A 203 -1.22 1.32 -5.27
CA TYR A 203 -2.09 0.44 -6.03
C TYR A 203 -1.42 -0.91 -6.24
N GLU A 204 -2.23 -1.86 -6.68
CA GLU A 204 -1.80 -3.21 -6.97
C GLU A 204 -2.09 -3.53 -8.43
N VAL A 205 -1.05 -3.87 -9.15
CA VAL A 205 -1.12 -4.12 -10.60
C VAL A 205 -1.15 -5.60 -10.90
N ARG A 206 -1.79 -5.92 -12.03
CA ARG A 206 -1.91 -7.29 -12.54
C ARG A 206 -1.54 -7.37 -14.02
N HIS A 207 -1.41 -8.59 -14.55
CA HIS A 207 -1.00 -8.81 -15.94
C HIS A 207 -2.17 -8.78 -16.95
N ARG A 208 -3.43 -8.86 -16.49
CA ARG A 208 -4.63 -8.90 -17.36
C ARG A 208 -5.87 -8.29 -16.70
N PRO A 209 -6.79 -7.66 -17.45
CA PRO A 209 -8.10 -7.28 -16.93
C PRO A 209 -8.92 -8.50 -16.46
N GLY A 210 -9.87 -8.30 -15.55
CA GLY A 210 -10.71 -9.36 -14.98
C GLY A 210 -11.91 -8.86 -14.15
N PRO A 211 -12.62 -9.76 -13.44
CA PRO A 211 -13.67 -9.38 -12.51
C PRO A 211 -13.12 -8.49 -11.39
N GLY A 212 -13.70 -7.30 -11.18
CA GLY A 212 -13.19 -6.29 -10.23
C GLY A 212 -11.97 -5.50 -10.75
N ALA A 213 -11.67 -5.60 -12.04
CA ALA A 213 -10.38 -5.28 -12.62
C ALA A 213 -10.48 -4.83 -14.08
N VAL A 214 -11.27 -3.80 -14.37
CA VAL A 214 -11.62 -3.44 -15.75
C VAL A 214 -10.47 -2.72 -16.48
N THR A 215 -9.48 -2.22 -15.76
CA THR A 215 -8.35 -1.44 -16.29
C THR A 215 -7.27 -2.30 -16.94
N ASP A 216 -6.63 -1.77 -17.98
CA ASP A 216 -5.47 -2.40 -18.61
C ASP A 216 -4.17 -1.94 -17.94
N ASP A 217 -3.86 -2.58 -16.81
CA ASP A 217 -2.74 -2.20 -15.95
C ASP A 217 -1.38 -2.25 -16.69
N VAL A 218 -1.19 -3.19 -17.64
CA VAL A 218 0.08 -3.32 -18.38
C VAL A 218 0.33 -2.11 -19.29
N THR A 219 -0.72 -1.61 -19.97
CA THR A 219 -0.61 -0.40 -20.79
C THR A 219 -0.35 0.82 -19.92
N ALA A 220 -1.09 0.97 -18.81
CA ALA A 220 -0.87 2.06 -17.87
C ALA A 220 0.55 2.05 -17.29
N LEU A 221 1.08 0.89 -16.92
CA LEU A 221 2.46 0.75 -16.43
C LEU A 221 3.50 1.14 -17.49
N SER A 222 3.27 0.83 -18.76
CA SER A 222 4.15 1.26 -19.86
C SER A 222 4.23 2.79 -19.95
N SER A 223 3.07 3.46 -19.91
CA SER A 223 3.03 4.92 -19.94
C SER A 223 3.59 5.56 -18.66
N LEU A 224 3.31 4.97 -17.50
CA LEU A 224 3.89 5.41 -16.22
C LEU A 224 5.41 5.27 -16.18
N ALA A 225 5.95 4.19 -16.74
CA ALA A 225 7.40 4.00 -16.87
C ALA A 225 8.02 5.11 -17.74
N ALA A 226 7.37 5.49 -18.84
CA ALA A 226 7.82 6.60 -19.69
C ALA A 226 7.76 7.96 -18.96
N VAL A 227 6.68 8.23 -18.21
CA VAL A 227 6.57 9.44 -17.36
C VAL A 227 7.67 9.47 -16.30
N ALA A 228 7.90 8.36 -15.60
CA ALA A 228 8.94 8.21 -14.59
C ALA A 228 10.35 8.40 -15.19
N ALA A 229 10.61 7.83 -16.37
CA ALA A 229 11.86 7.99 -17.08
C ALA A 229 12.12 9.44 -17.51
N ALA A 230 11.11 10.12 -18.06
CA ALA A 230 11.21 11.50 -18.49
C ALA A 230 11.50 12.47 -17.32
N ALA A 231 10.86 12.25 -16.17
CA ALA A 231 11.06 13.04 -14.97
C ALA A 231 12.29 12.62 -14.12
N PHE A 232 12.98 11.53 -14.50
CA PHE A 232 13.96 10.87 -13.65
C PHE A 232 13.42 10.65 -12.23
N ALA A 233 12.19 10.14 -12.13
CA ALA A 233 11.48 9.95 -10.87
C ALA A 233 11.03 8.48 -10.79
N PRO A 234 11.88 7.56 -10.30
CA PRO A 234 11.56 6.14 -10.25
C PRO A 234 10.26 5.90 -9.47
N LEU A 235 9.44 4.97 -9.98
CA LEU A 235 8.12 4.64 -9.48
C LEU A 235 8.12 3.28 -8.81
N VAL A 236 7.54 3.20 -7.62
CA VAL A 236 7.29 1.96 -6.89
C VAL A 236 5.80 1.70 -6.84
N ILE A 237 5.37 0.49 -7.18
CA ILE A 237 3.97 0.07 -7.17
C ILE A 237 3.83 -1.37 -6.67
N GLY A 238 2.72 -1.75 -6.04
CA GLY A 238 2.52 -3.10 -5.52
C GLY A 238 2.09 -4.09 -6.62
N ALA A 239 2.48 -5.35 -6.51
CA ALA A 239 1.85 -6.44 -7.27
C ALA A 239 0.54 -6.86 -6.59
N ALA A 240 -0.47 -7.22 -7.39
CA ALA A 240 -1.62 -7.96 -6.90
C ALA A 240 -1.29 -9.47 -6.78
N PRO A 241 -1.91 -10.23 -5.85
CA PRO A 241 -1.79 -11.69 -5.80
C PRO A 241 -2.12 -12.36 -7.15
N ALA A 242 -3.11 -11.81 -7.86
CA ALA A 242 -3.52 -12.25 -9.20
C ALA A 242 -2.40 -12.16 -10.25
N LEU A 243 -1.32 -11.42 -10.01
CA LEU A 243 -0.13 -11.46 -10.86
C LEU A 243 0.52 -12.85 -10.85
N PHE A 244 0.45 -13.59 -9.75
CA PHE A 244 1.03 -14.92 -9.59
C PHE A 244 0.03 -16.05 -9.87
N GLY A 245 -1.24 -15.72 -10.17
CA GLY A 245 -2.31 -16.69 -10.40
C GLY A 245 -2.96 -17.21 -9.11
N VAL A 246 -2.78 -16.50 -8.00
CA VAL A 246 -3.39 -16.79 -6.68
C VAL A 246 -4.34 -15.68 -6.26
N ASP A 247 -5.27 -15.97 -5.35
CA ASP A 247 -6.18 -14.96 -4.81
C ASP A 247 -5.58 -14.24 -3.59
N GLU A 248 -4.80 -14.98 -2.78
CA GLU A 248 -4.06 -14.45 -1.63
C GLU A 248 -2.55 -14.74 -1.67
N TYR A 249 -1.75 -13.87 -1.07
CA TYR A 249 -0.31 -14.07 -0.95
C TYR A 249 0.07 -15.28 -0.08
N SER A 250 -0.80 -15.67 0.86
CA SER A 250 -0.62 -16.81 1.76
C SER A 250 -0.43 -18.13 0.99
N GLU A 251 -1.05 -18.26 -0.18
CA GLU A 251 -0.98 -19.41 -1.07
C GLU A 251 0.42 -19.61 -1.67
N LEU A 252 1.25 -18.57 -1.72
CA LEU A 252 2.63 -18.66 -2.21
C LEU A 252 3.58 -19.36 -1.22
N SER A 253 3.21 -19.51 0.06
CA SER A 253 4.10 -20.08 1.09
C SER A 253 4.58 -21.50 0.75
N GLY A 254 3.79 -22.28 0.00
CA GLY A 254 4.14 -23.65 -0.42
C GLY A 254 4.70 -23.76 -1.85
N VAL A 255 4.77 -22.66 -2.60
CA VAL A 255 5.13 -22.66 -4.01
C VAL A 255 6.65 -22.54 -4.18
N ALA A 256 7.29 -23.58 -4.72
CA ALA A 256 8.75 -23.62 -4.87
C ALA A 256 9.32 -22.54 -5.81
N ASP A 257 8.55 -22.14 -6.83
CA ASP A 257 8.88 -21.04 -7.74
C ASP A 257 7.61 -20.24 -8.07
N PRO A 258 7.42 -19.05 -7.44
CA PRO A 258 6.23 -18.23 -7.62
C PRO A 258 6.15 -17.61 -9.02
N THR A 259 7.23 -17.63 -9.81
CA THR A 259 7.29 -17.03 -11.15
C THR A 259 6.97 -18.02 -12.26
N SER A 260 6.82 -19.30 -11.94
CA SER A 260 6.56 -20.36 -12.90
C SER A 260 5.29 -20.12 -13.74
N THR A 261 4.24 -19.55 -13.15
CA THR A 261 2.99 -19.17 -13.84
C THR A 261 3.22 -18.08 -14.89
N MET A 262 4.18 -17.19 -14.67
CA MET A 262 4.55 -16.13 -15.60
C MET A 262 5.13 -16.67 -16.92
N ALA A 263 5.47 -17.96 -17.00
CA ALA A 263 5.87 -18.61 -18.25
C ALA A 263 4.74 -18.61 -19.31
N ALA A 264 3.47 -18.61 -18.88
CA ALA A 264 2.31 -18.75 -19.75
C ALA A 264 2.15 -17.61 -20.77
N ALA A 265 1.38 -17.88 -21.83
CA ALA A 265 1.19 -16.94 -22.93
C ALA A 265 0.44 -15.66 -22.53
N GLU A 266 -0.41 -15.71 -21.50
CA GLU A 266 -1.13 -14.55 -20.98
C GLU A 266 -0.21 -13.46 -20.41
N TYR A 267 1.01 -13.83 -19.99
CA TYR A 267 2.04 -12.92 -19.48
C TYR A 267 2.91 -12.32 -20.57
N GLN A 268 2.66 -12.59 -21.86
CA GLN A 268 3.48 -12.04 -22.95
C GLN A 268 3.54 -10.50 -22.91
N ARG A 269 2.43 -9.84 -22.58
CA ARG A 269 2.40 -8.37 -22.48
C ARG A 269 3.26 -7.88 -21.30
N TRP A 270 3.16 -8.54 -20.15
CA TRP A 270 3.99 -8.27 -18.97
C TRP A 270 5.49 -8.45 -19.26
N LYS A 271 5.86 -9.54 -19.94
CA LYS A 271 7.25 -9.79 -20.36
C LYS A 271 7.77 -8.73 -21.33
N ARG A 272 6.94 -8.30 -22.29
CA ARG A 272 7.32 -7.21 -23.21
C ARG A 272 7.54 -5.91 -22.46
N LEU A 273 6.70 -5.59 -21.46
CA LEU A 273 6.88 -4.43 -20.60
C LEU A 273 8.25 -4.45 -19.91
N GLY A 274 8.67 -5.58 -19.34
CA GLY A 274 10.02 -5.73 -18.75
C GLY A 274 11.17 -5.64 -19.77
N GLY A 275 10.90 -5.86 -21.06
CA GLY A 275 11.89 -5.68 -22.13
C GLY A 275 12.07 -4.23 -22.58
N LEU A 276 11.22 -3.29 -22.14
CA LEU A 276 11.32 -1.87 -22.49
C LEU A 276 12.44 -1.20 -21.68
N ASP A 277 13.10 -0.21 -22.27
CA ASP A 277 14.18 0.52 -21.58
C ASP A 277 13.66 1.33 -20.38
N ASP A 278 12.49 1.94 -20.50
CA ASP A 278 11.91 2.79 -19.45
C ASP A 278 11.45 1.99 -18.23
N SER A 279 11.25 0.67 -18.37
CA SER A 279 10.85 -0.21 -17.25
C SER A 279 11.88 -0.26 -16.12
N ARG A 280 13.11 0.23 -16.35
CA ARG A 280 14.14 0.41 -15.32
C ARG A 280 13.74 1.40 -14.22
N PHE A 281 12.84 2.33 -14.55
CA PHE A 281 12.31 3.30 -13.60
C PHE A 281 11.10 2.76 -12.81
N LEU A 282 10.64 1.54 -13.10
CA LEU A 282 9.50 0.93 -12.43
C LEU A 282 9.97 -0.20 -11.51
N ALA A 283 9.59 -0.18 -10.25
CA ALA A 283 9.76 -1.29 -9.32
C ALA A 283 8.40 -1.81 -8.88
N VAL A 284 8.21 -3.13 -8.99
CA VAL A 284 6.98 -3.80 -8.58
C VAL A 284 7.24 -4.56 -7.29
N THR A 285 6.61 -4.14 -6.19
CA THR A 285 6.87 -4.66 -4.85
C THR A 285 5.85 -5.70 -4.40
N LEU A 286 6.29 -6.61 -3.54
CA LEU A 286 5.45 -7.62 -2.90
C LEU A 286 6.10 -8.12 -1.61
N PRO A 287 5.35 -8.70 -0.67
CA PRO A 287 3.89 -8.79 -0.62
C PRO A 287 3.26 -7.52 0.00
N ARG A 288 1.97 -7.58 0.32
CA ARG A 288 1.33 -6.57 1.19
C ARG A 288 1.86 -6.68 2.61
N LEU A 289 1.69 -5.61 3.37
CA LEU A 289 2.20 -5.46 4.73
C LEU A 289 1.09 -5.13 5.69
N LEU A 290 1.09 -5.77 6.87
CA LEU A 290 0.19 -5.44 7.96
C LEU A 290 0.47 -4.03 8.50
N MET A 291 -0.57 -3.21 8.60
CA MET A 291 -0.47 -1.83 9.09
C MET A 291 -1.19 -1.59 10.42
N ARG A 292 -2.03 -2.54 10.87
CA ARG A 292 -2.76 -2.45 12.13
C ARG A 292 -2.95 -3.83 12.75
N LEU A 293 -2.66 -3.93 14.05
CA LEU A 293 -3.02 -5.09 14.86
C LEU A 293 -4.53 -5.11 15.14
N PRO A 294 -5.16 -6.30 15.20
CA PRO A 294 -6.55 -6.42 15.62
C PRO A 294 -6.79 -5.73 16.96
N TRP A 295 -7.97 -5.16 17.16
CA TRP A 295 -8.30 -4.55 18.44
C TRP A 295 -8.44 -5.62 19.53
N GLU A 296 -7.62 -5.51 20.57
CA GLU A 296 -7.70 -6.36 21.74
C GLU A 296 -8.69 -5.82 22.78
N GLU A 297 -9.22 -6.73 23.62
CA GLU A 297 -10.04 -6.35 24.76
C GLU A 297 -9.20 -5.59 25.78
N ASN A 298 -9.23 -4.26 25.71
CA ASN A 298 -8.58 -3.41 26.69
C ASN A 298 -9.63 -2.78 27.61
N LEU A 299 -9.50 -2.98 28.92
CA LEU A 299 -10.31 -2.36 30.00
C LEU A 299 -10.03 -0.85 30.18
N SER A 300 -9.68 -0.17 29.09
CA SER A 300 -9.38 1.24 29.08
C SER A 300 -10.67 2.07 29.11
N ARG A 301 -10.79 2.95 30.12
CA ARG A 301 -12.00 3.74 30.42
C ARG A 301 -12.52 4.63 29.28
N HIS A 302 -11.76 4.83 28.20
CA HIS A 302 -12.09 5.78 27.13
C HIS A 302 -13.10 5.26 26.11
N ARG A 303 -13.28 3.93 25.96
CA ARG A 303 -14.14 3.38 24.89
C ARG A 303 -15.58 3.11 25.28
N GLY A 304 -15.87 3.03 26.58
CA GLY A 304 -17.23 2.85 27.09
C GLY A 304 -17.85 1.46 26.89
N PHE A 305 -17.20 0.53 26.18
CA PHE A 305 -17.63 -0.87 26.04
C PHE A 305 -16.43 -1.80 25.78
N ARG A 306 -16.60 -3.11 25.99
CA ARG A 306 -15.57 -4.13 25.71
C ARG A 306 -15.62 -4.55 24.24
N TYR A 307 -14.48 -4.41 23.56
CA TYR A 307 -14.38 -4.77 22.16
C TYR A 307 -13.14 -5.62 21.91
N GLN A 308 -13.35 -6.77 21.28
CA GLN A 308 -12.30 -7.62 20.73
C GLN A 308 -12.66 -7.90 19.28
N GLU A 309 -11.82 -7.45 18.36
CA GLU A 309 -12.03 -7.64 16.92
C GLU A 309 -11.87 -9.11 16.56
N GLN A 310 -12.90 -9.70 15.93
CA GLN A 310 -12.90 -11.09 15.52
C GLN A 310 -12.50 -11.20 14.06
N LEU A 311 -11.26 -11.61 13.79
CA LEU A 311 -10.81 -11.92 12.43
C LEU A 311 -11.45 -13.23 11.96
N ARG A 312 -12.40 -13.17 11.02
CA ARG A 312 -13.03 -14.36 10.45
C ARG A 312 -12.12 -15.12 9.48
N ASP A 313 -11.26 -14.39 8.76
CA ASP A 313 -10.29 -14.91 7.78
C ASP A 313 -9.00 -14.06 7.77
N GLY A 314 -7.90 -14.61 7.23
CA GLY A 314 -6.67 -13.84 6.95
C GLY A 314 -6.93 -12.62 6.08
N ALA A 315 -7.93 -12.73 5.21
CA ALA A 315 -8.46 -11.67 4.37
C ALA A 315 -9.04 -10.48 5.13
N ALA A 316 -9.26 -10.49 6.45
CA ALA A 316 -9.85 -9.36 7.20
C ALA A 316 -8.82 -8.33 7.71
N ARG A 317 -7.52 -8.56 7.50
CA ARG A 317 -6.45 -7.68 7.99
C ARG A 317 -6.40 -6.34 7.25
N VAL A 318 -5.92 -5.31 7.94
CA VAL A 318 -5.66 -3.99 7.36
C VAL A 318 -4.23 -3.97 6.85
N THR A 319 -4.07 -4.07 5.54
CA THR A 319 -2.78 -4.14 4.87
C THR A 319 -2.58 -2.99 3.91
N SER A 320 -1.33 -2.74 3.54
CA SER A 320 -0.93 -1.70 2.59
C SER A 320 0.15 -2.21 1.65
N THR A 321 0.38 -1.50 0.54
CA THR A 321 1.49 -1.78 -0.38
C THR A 321 2.84 -1.74 0.33
N ALA A 322 3.77 -2.56 -0.15
CA ALA A 322 5.19 -2.52 0.22
C ALA A 322 5.93 -1.28 -0.29
N GLY A 323 5.32 -0.48 -1.17
CA GLY A 323 5.92 0.76 -1.68
C GLY A 323 6.33 1.76 -0.60
N TYR A 324 5.56 1.86 0.50
CA TYR A 324 5.91 2.74 1.62
C TYR A 324 7.19 2.32 2.35
N LEU A 325 7.50 1.02 2.37
CA LEU A 325 8.73 0.49 2.98
C LEU A 325 9.96 0.82 2.14
N VAL A 326 9.86 0.67 0.82
CA VAL A 326 10.90 1.12 -0.11
C VAL A 326 11.16 2.62 0.04
N ALA A 327 10.09 3.41 0.15
CA ALA A 327 10.19 4.85 0.38
C ALA A 327 10.88 5.17 1.72
N ALA A 328 10.55 4.47 2.81
CA ALA A 328 11.21 4.65 4.10
C ALA A 328 12.73 4.39 4.01
N CYS A 329 13.15 3.31 3.33
CA CYS A 329 14.58 3.04 3.09
C CYS A 329 15.26 4.15 2.27
N VAL A 330 14.63 4.59 1.18
CA VAL A 330 15.14 5.68 0.33
C VAL A 330 15.31 6.98 1.12
N LEU A 331 14.32 7.33 1.94
CA LEU A 331 14.33 8.55 2.74
C LEU A 331 15.36 8.48 3.86
N ARG A 332 15.50 7.34 4.53
CA ARG A 332 16.52 7.12 5.55
C ARG A 332 17.93 7.23 4.96
N ALA A 333 18.18 6.56 3.82
CA ALA A 333 19.47 6.64 3.12
C ALA A 333 19.78 8.08 2.67
N PHE A 334 18.76 8.78 2.15
CA PHE A 334 18.90 10.16 1.74
C PHE A 334 19.20 11.09 2.92
N GLU A 335 18.54 10.92 4.07
CA GLU A 335 18.82 11.73 5.25
C GLU A 335 20.25 11.48 5.77
N ALA A 336 20.67 10.22 5.87
CA ALA A 336 21.97 9.85 6.41
C ALA A 336 23.13 10.27 5.51
N TYR A 337 23.00 10.08 4.20
CA TYR A 337 24.12 10.18 3.25
C TYR A 337 23.92 11.23 2.15
N SER A 338 22.77 11.89 2.09
CA SER A 338 22.35 12.78 0.99
C SER A 338 22.19 12.07 -0.37
N TRP A 339 22.27 10.73 -0.37
CA TRP A 339 22.13 9.87 -1.54
C TRP A 339 21.37 8.60 -1.17
N PRO A 340 20.43 8.16 -2.01
CA PRO A 340 19.64 6.95 -1.77
C PRO A 340 20.36 5.67 -2.23
N ALA A 341 21.64 5.53 -1.88
CA ALA A 341 22.48 4.40 -2.32
C ALA A 341 22.33 3.16 -1.42
N ASP A 342 22.04 3.39 -0.15
CA ASP A 342 22.02 2.37 0.91
C ASP A 342 20.59 1.97 1.27
N ILE A 343 19.89 1.31 0.34
CA ILE A 343 18.47 0.95 0.47
C ILE A 343 18.20 -0.56 0.47
N ARG A 344 19.25 -1.38 0.43
CA ARG A 344 19.18 -2.83 0.35
C ARG A 344 20.24 -3.51 1.20
N GLY A 345 20.09 -4.82 1.40
CA GLY A 345 21.01 -5.65 2.14
C GLY A 345 20.80 -5.58 3.65
N TYR A 346 21.36 -6.56 4.34
CA TYR A 346 21.32 -6.73 5.79
C TYR A 346 22.75 -6.74 6.32
N ASP A 347 22.97 -6.08 7.46
CA ASP A 347 24.24 -6.06 8.17
C ASP A 347 23.94 -6.20 9.67
N ILE A 348 24.52 -7.22 10.32
CA ILE A 348 24.13 -7.70 11.66
C ILE A 348 24.27 -6.60 12.72
N ASP A 349 25.26 -5.71 12.56
CA ASP A 349 25.60 -4.70 13.56
C ASP A 349 25.26 -3.28 13.11
N ARG A 350 24.48 -3.11 12.02
CA ARG A 350 24.14 -1.79 11.47
C ARG A 350 22.65 -1.65 11.14
N LEU A 351 22.02 -0.72 11.87
CA LEU A 351 20.74 -0.12 11.52
C LEU A 351 20.87 0.71 10.23
N GLY A 352 20.66 0.08 9.08
CA GLY A 352 20.85 0.69 7.76
C GLY A 352 20.50 -0.23 6.60
N GLY A 353 20.83 0.18 5.38
CA GLY A 353 20.57 -0.63 4.19
C GLY A 353 19.08 -0.91 3.96
N GLY A 354 18.75 -2.18 3.74
CA GLY A 354 17.40 -2.65 3.40
C GLY A 354 16.55 -3.04 4.60
N VAL A 355 17.06 -2.93 5.83
CA VAL A 355 16.37 -3.37 7.04
C VAL A 355 15.33 -2.35 7.46
N ILE A 356 14.16 -2.81 7.85
CA ILE A 356 13.04 -1.98 8.27
C ILE A 356 12.47 -2.56 9.55
N GLU A 357 12.45 -1.71 10.58
CA GLU A 357 11.97 -2.02 11.91
C GLU A 357 10.60 -1.36 12.17
N ASP A 358 10.10 -1.53 13.39
CA ASP A 358 8.86 -0.92 13.89
C ASP A 358 7.64 -1.24 13.01
N LEU A 359 7.55 -2.49 12.58
CA LEU A 359 6.37 -3.03 11.93
C LEU A 359 5.46 -3.69 12.97
N PRO A 360 4.13 -3.73 12.74
CA PRO A 360 3.23 -4.44 13.63
C PRO A 360 3.56 -5.94 13.69
N GLU A 361 3.81 -6.46 14.88
CA GLU A 361 4.05 -7.88 15.13
C GLU A 361 2.78 -8.55 15.68
N PRO A 362 1.99 -9.24 14.85
CA PRO A 362 0.79 -9.92 15.33
C PRO A 362 1.16 -11.11 16.22
N TRP A 363 0.42 -11.23 17.33
CA TRP A 363 0.51 -12.33 18.28
C TRP A 363 -0.85 -13.02 18.41
N PHE A 364 -0.88 -14.35 18.36
CA PHE A 364 -2.10 -15.14 18.56
C PHE A 364 -2.05 -15.90 19.88
N SER A 365 -3.20 -16.17 20.47
CA SER A 365 -3.31 -16.95 21.72
C SER A 365 -2.76 -18.39 21.60
N THR A 366 -2.62 -18.90 20.38
CA THR A 366 -2.01 -20.20 20.07
C THR A 366 -0.49 -20.15 19.92
N ASP A 367 0.10 -18.95 19.84
CA ASP A 367 1.54 -18.80 19.72
C ASP A 367 2.21 -19.12 21.07
N PRO A 368 3.41 -19.74 21.09
CA PRO A 368 4.10 -20.08 22.33
C PRO A 368 4.38 -18.82 23.15
N ALA A 369 4.26 -18.88 24.48
CA ALA A 369 4.47 -17.72 25.36
C ALA A 369 5.86 -17.05 25.20
N ASP A 370 6.89 -17.85 24.92
CA ASP A 370 8.27 -17.40 24.64
C ASP A 370 8.62 -17.48 23.13
N GLY A 371 7.60 -17.43 22.26
CA GLY A 371 7.76 -17.46 20.81
C GLY A 371 8.25 -16.13 20.24
N PHE A 372 8.65 -16.16 18.97
CA PHE A 372 8.92 -14.93 18.21
C PHE A 372 7.63 -14.42 17.58
N GLY A 373 7.47 -13.10 17.51
CA GLY A 373 6.35 -12.46 16.83
C GLY A 373 6.28 -12.90 15.37
N ARG A 374 5.06 -12.96 14.82
CA ARG A 374 4.89 -13.24 13.39
C ARG A 374 5.28 -11.99 12.59
N PRO A 375 5.82 -12.16 11.37
CA PRO A 375 6.25 -11.02 10.58
C PRO A 375 5.05 -10.26 9.99
N ALA A 376 5.25 -8.97 9.73
CA ALA A 376 4.22 -8.09 9.16
C ALA A 376 3.90 -8.34 7.67
N PRO A 377 4.85 -8.75 6.79
CA PRO A 377 4.53 -9.20 5.44
C PRO A 377 3.53 -10.37 5.40
N ASP A 378 2.58 -10.32 4.46
CA ASP A 378 1.52 -11.35 4.32
C ASP A 378 2.07 -12.77 4.07
N VAL A 379 3.27 -12.88 3.49
CA VAL A 379 3.97 -14.14 3.25
C VAL A 379 5.46 -14.00 3.53
N MET A 380 6.05 -15.03 4.12
CA MET A 380 7.50 -15.16 4.25
C MET A 380 8.06 -15.83 2.99
N LEU A 381 8.95 -15.13 2.29
CA LEU A 381 9.63 -15.65 1.12
C LEU A 381 10.92 -16.35 1.56
N SER A 382 11.16 -17.56 1.05
CA SER A 382 12.47 -18.21 1.14
C SER A 382 13.47 -17.58 0.16
N ASP A 383 14.77 -17.72 0.43
CA ASP A 383 15.84 -17.22 -0.45
C ASP A 383 15.74 -17.72 -1.90
N LYS A 384 15.15 -18.91 -2.11
CA LYS A 384 14.92 -19.45 -3.45
C LYS A 384 13.78 -18.69 -4.15
N GLN A 385 12.69 -18.42 -3.44
CA GLN A 385 11.57 -17.65 -3.96
C GLN A 385 11.96 -16.19 -4.21
N GLU A 386 12.70 -15.58 -3.28
CA GLU A 386 13.25 -14.23 -3.45
C GLU A 386 14.10 -14.13 -4.72
N ARG A 387 15.06 -15.04 -4.91
CA ARG A 387 15.91 -15.05 -6.12
C ARG A 387 15.12 -15.24 -7.41
N ALA A 388 14.08 -16.08 -7.41
CA ALA A 388 13.21 -16.25 -8.57
C ALA A 388 12.45 -14.94 -8.90
N LEU A 389 11.88 -14.27 -7.89
CA LEU A 389 11.17 -13.00 -8.04
C LEU A 389 12.11 -11.88 -8.54
N VAL A 390 13.31 -11.78 -7.96
CA VAL A 390 14.38 -10.85 -8.37
C VAL A 390 14.78 -11.09 -9.83
N ALA A 391 14.93 -12.36 -10.25
CA ALA A 391 15.25 -12.71 -11.63
C ALA A 391 14.10 -12.36 -12.61
N ALA A 392 12.86 -12.33 -12.14
CA ALA A 392 11.69 -11.92 -12.91
C ALA A 392 11.47 -10.38 -12.93
N GLY A 393 12.38 -9.59 -12.36
CA GLY A 393 12.27 -8.12 -12.33
C GLY A 393 11.34 -7.59 -11.23
N LEU A 394 11.09 -8.35 -10.18
CA LEU A 394 10.28 -7.91 -9.04
C LEU A 394 11.17 -7.49 -7.87
N LEU A 395 10.62 -6.64 -6.99
CA LEU A 395 11.27 -6.19 -5.76
C LEU A 395 10.58 -6.84 -4.54
N PRO A 396 11.00 -8.05 -4.15
CA PRO A 396 10.44 -8.71 -2.98
C PRO A 396 10.89 -8.03 -1.68
N ILE A 397 9.95 -7.91 -0.74
CA ILE A 397 10.19 -7.58 0.66
C ILE A 397 10.15 -8.91 1.44
N CYS A 398 11.29 -9.28 2.00
CA CYS A 398 11.42 -10.46 2.83
C CYS A 398 11.18 -10.09 4.30
N ALA A 399 10.89 -11.09 5.13
CA ALA A 399 10.87 -10.94 6.58
C ALA A 399 12.08 -11.67 7.16
N LEU A 400 12.73 -11.07 8.15
CA LEU A 400 13.80 -11.77 8.87
C LEU A 400 13.17 -12.81 9.80
N PRO A 401 13.56 -14.10 9.71
CA PRO A 401 13.05 -15.11 10.61
C PRO A 401 13.38 -14.74 12.06
N TYR A 402 12.41 -14.92 12.96
CA TYR A 402 12.57 -14.68 14.39
C TYR A 402 12.80 -13.21 14.78
N GLY A 403 12.51 -12.27 13.87
CA GLY A 403 12.41 -10.83 14.14
C GLY A 403 11.16 -10.22 13.49
N GLY A 404 10.67 -9.11 14.02
CA GLY A 404 9.57 -8.34 13.41
C GLY A 404 9.97 -7.50 12.21
N GLU A 405 11.23 -7.63 11.78
CA GLU A 405 11.88 -6.79 10.80
C GLU A 405 11.58 -7.26 9.36
N ALA A 406 11.41 -6.29 8.46
CA ALA A 406 11.37 -6.55 7.02
C ALA A 406 12.71 -6.20 6.37
N LEU A 407 13.03 -6.86 5.27
CA LEU A 407 14.28 -6.72 4.56
C LEU A 407 14.06 -6.57 3.06
N ILE A 408 14.68 -5.54 2.49
CA ILE A 408 14.96 -5.44 1.05
C ILE A 408 16.32 -6.10 0.80
N GLY A 409 16.34 -7.37 0.41
CA GLY A 409 17.57 -8.08 0.09
C GLY A 409 18.20 -7.55 -1.21
N ALA A 410 17.42 -7.64 -2.30
CA ALA A 410 17.79 -7.08 -3.60
C ALA A 410 16.75 -6.08 -4.13
N ALA A 411 17.22 -4.93 -4.58
CA ALA A 411 16.38 -3.88 -5.17
C ALA A 411 16.42 -3.98 -6.71
N ARG A 412 15.42 -4.61 -7.32
CA ARG A 412 15.28 -4.74 -8.79
C ARG A 412 14.13 -3.90 -9.34
N SER A 413 14.36 -3.38 -10.54
CA SER A 413 13.32 -2.81 -11.39
C SER A 413 12.66 -3.91 -12.23
N LEU A 414 11.53 -3.58 -12.87
CA LEU A 414 10.81 -4.45 -13.79
C LEU A 414 11.63 -4.80 -15.05
N GLN A 415 12.67 -4.04 -15.33
CA GLN A 415 13.53 -4.29 -16.47
C GLN A 415 14.18 -5.67 -16.36
N THR A 416 13.97 -6.47 -17.40
CA THR A 416 14.61 -7.77 -17.61
C THR A 416 15.55 -7.63 -18.81
N PRO A 417 16.84 -7.34 -18.57
CA PRO A 417 17.77 -7.05 -19.65
C PRO A 417 17.96 -8.26 -20.56
N ALA A 418 18.27 -7.99 -21.84
CA ALA A 418 18.65 -9.04 -22.77
C ALA A 418 19.82 -9.87 -22.20
N THR A 419 19.71 -11.19 -22.29
CA THR A 419 20.72 -12.12 -21.76
C THR A 419 21.85 -12.40 -22.77
N ALA A 420 21.60 -12.12 -24.05
CA ALA A 420 22.53 -12.36 -25.14
C ALA A 420 22.96 -11.05 -25.78
N TYR A 421 24.19 -10.61 -25.45
CA TYR A 421 24.89 -9.56 -26.20
C TYR A 421 25.92 -10.22 -27.12
N ALA A 422 26.06 -9.72 -28.34
CA ALA A 422 27.02 -10.23 -29.32
C ALA A 422 28.20 -9.25 -29.52
N GLY A 423 29.36 -9.79 -29.88
CA GLY A 423 30.55 -9.00 -30.20
C GLY A 423 31.58 -8.88 -29.06
N PRO A 424 32.70 -8.17 -29.29
CA PRO A 424 33.84 -8.13 -28.37
C PRO A 424 33.51 -7.46 -27.02
N ASN A 425 32.48 -6.61 -26.97
CA ASN A 425 32.05 -5.90 -25.75
C ASN A 425 30.84 -6.54 -25.05
N ALA A 426 30.47 -7.77 -25.42
CA ALA A 426 29.27 -8.44 -24.92
C ALA A 426 29.23 -8.55 -23.38
N ALA A 427 30.36 -8.90 -22.75
CA ALA A 427 30.45 -9.03 -21.30
C ALA A 427 30.24 -7.67 -20.58
N SER A 428 30.86 -6.60 -21.09
CA SER A 428 30.69 -5.25 -20.54
C SER A 428 29.27 -4.72 -20.75
N ALA A 429 28.67 -4.98 -21.90
CA ALA A 429 27.28 -4.64 -22.19
C ALA A 429 26.31 -5.36 -21.23
N ALA A 430 26.54 -6.66 -20.99
CA ALA A 430 25.76 -7.44 -20.03
C ALA A 430 25.88 -6.90 -18.60
N ALA A 431 27.09 -6.52 -18.17
CA ALA A 431 27.32 -5.93 -16.85
C ALA A 431 26.59 -4.58 -16.70
N ASN A 432 26.69 -3.70 -17.70
CA ASN A 432 26.02 -2.40 -17.69
C ASN A 432 24.49 -2.53 -17.69
N ALA A 433 23.96 -3.50 -18.43
CA ALA A 433 22.54 -3.77 -18.47
C ALA A 433 22.02 -4.31 -17.14
N ARG A 434 22.80 -5.18 -16.45
CA ARG A 434 22.48 -5.65 -15.09
C ARG A 434 22.47 -4.52 -14.07
N LEU A 435 23.41 -3.57 -14.16
CA LEU A 435 23.44 -2.38 -13.31
C LEU A 435 22.24 -1.46 -13.60
N SER A 436 21.86 -1.31 -14.87
CA SER A 436 20.71 -0.48 -15.27
C SER A 436 19.38 -1.03 -14.74
N ALA A 437 19.28 -2.34 -14.52
CA ALA A 437 18.09 -2.96 -13.93
C ALA A 437 18.08 -2.94 -12.39
N GLN A 438 19.16 -2.51 -11.73
CA GLN A 438 19.21 -2.35 -10.27
C GLN A 438 18.50 -1.05 -9.88
N PHE A 439 17.42 -1.16 -9.12
CA PHE A 439 16.56 -0.02 -8.78
C PHE A 439 17.28 1.02 -7.93
N ASN A 440 18.13 0.59 -6.99
CA ASN A 440 18.97 1.49 -6.18
C ASN A 440 19.92 2.33 -7.05
N SER A 441 20.50 1.74 -8.10
CA SER A 441 21.34 2.48 -9.05
C SER A 441 20.53 3.51 -9.83
N VAL A 442 19.33 3.14 -10.30
CA VAL A 442 18.45 4.04 -11.05
C VAL A 442 18.01 5.24 -10.19
N ILE A 443 17.67 5.05 -8.91
CA ILE A 443 17.34 6.17 -8.01
C ILE A 443 18.54 7.10 -7.81
N CYS A 444 19.75 6.55 -7.60
CA CYS A 444 20.94 7.38 -7.48
C CYS A 444 21.24 8.19 -8.76
N VAL A 445 21.19 7.54 -9.93
CA VAL A 445 21.40 8.19 -11.23
C VAL A 445 20.34 9.27 -11.50
N SER A 446 19.10 9.00 -11.13
CA SER A 446 17.99 9.95 -11.26
C SER A 446 18.27 11.27 -10.54
N ARG A 447 18.84 11.18 -9.32
CA ARG A 447 19.26 12.35 -8.56
C ARG A 447 20.40 13.13 -9.23
N PHE A 448 21.37 12.44 -9.84
CA PHE A 448 22.40 13.11 -10.65
C PHE A 448 21.77 13.86 -11.83
N ALA A 449 20.80 13.25 -12.52
CA ALA A 449 20.09 13.89 -13.62
C ALA A 449 19.33 15.15 -13.16
N HIS A 450 18.71 15.13 -11.98
CA HIS A 450 18.08 16.33 -11.40
C HIS A 450 19.07 17.48 -11.18
N TYR A 451 20.22 17.20 -10.58
CA TYR A 451 21.26 18.22 -10.38
C TYR A 451 21.83 18.73 -11.71
N VAL A 452 22.12 17.84 -12.66
CA VAL A 452 22.63 18.21 -13.99
C VAL A 452 21.63 19.09 -14.72
N LYS A 453 20.33 18.80 -14.63
CA LYS A 453 19.28 19.64 -15.21
C LYS A 453 19.29 21.04 -14.62
N ILE A 454 19.37 21.15 -13.29
CA ILE A 454 19.40 22.45 -12.59
C ILE A 454 20.67 23.23 -12.97
N MET A 455 21.84 22.60 -12.92
CA MET A 455 23.11 23.24 -13.32
C MET A 455 23.10 23.67 -14.79
N GLY A 456 22.52 22.87 -15.69
CA GLY A 456 22.37 23.20 -17.10
C GLY A 456 21.48 24.42 -17.32
N ARG A 457 20.37 24.52 -16.57
CA ARG A 457 19.50 25.71 -16.57
C ARG A 457 20.24 26.95 -16.06
N ASP A 458 21.00 26.84 -14.97
CA ASP A 458 21.80 27.96 -14.44
C ASP A 458 22.87 28.46 -15.42
N MET A 459 23.35 27.57 -16.30
CA MET A 459 24.31 27.92 -17.36
C MET A 459 23.64 28.48 -18.62
N THR A 460 22.32 28.35 -18.75
CA THR A 460 21.59 28.85 -19.92
C THR A 460 21.66 30.38 -19.96
N GLY A 461 22.11 30.94 -21.08
CA GLY A 461 22.33 32.38 -21.23
C GLY A 461 23.69 32.89 -20.75
N ALA A 462 24.53 32.04 -20.13
CA ALA A 462 25.92 32.37 -19.85
C ALA A 462 26.80 32.19 -21.09
N PHE A 463 27.78 33.07 -21.29
CA PHE A 463 28.80 32.92 -22.34
C PHE A 463 29.79 31.83 -21.94
N LYS A 464 29.49 30.57 -22.31
CA LYS A 464 30.33 29.40 -22.01
C LYS A 464 30.61 28.59 -23.27
N THR A 465 31.84 28.12 -23.38
CA THR A 465 32.29 27.17 -24.41
C THR A 465 32.10 25.72 -23.96
N ALA A 466 32.06 24.77 -24.91
CA ALA A 466 31.90 23.35 -24.60
C ALA A 466 32.93 22.84 -23.56
N PRO A 467 34.24 23.19 -23.64
CA PRO A 467 35.22 22.79 -22.63
C PRO A 467 34.96 23.37 -21.24
N GLU A 468 34.41 24.58 -21.14
CA GLU A 468 34.07 25.19 -19.84
C GLU A 468 32.85 24.52 -19.20
N VAL A 469 31.85 24.15 -20.00
CA VAL A 469 30.70 23.37 -19.54
C VAL A 469 31.16 21.98 -19.08
N GLN A 470 31.99 21.31 -19.87
CA GLN A 470 32.55 20.00 -19.51
C GLN A 470 33.33 20.07 -18.19
N ARG A 471 34.24 21.05 -18.05
CA ARG A 471 35.02 21.22 -16.82
C ARG A 471 34.14 21.43 -15.60
N ARG A 472 33.12 22.30 -15.69
CA ARG A 472 32.21 22.56 -14.56
C ARG A 472 31.45 21.31 -14.14
N LEU A 473 30.91 20.54 -15.09
CA LEU A 473 30.18 19.31 -14.78
C LEU A 473 31.11 18.24 -14.20
N TYR A 474 32.30 18.08 -14.79
CA TYR A 474 33.33 17.16 -14.30
C TYR A 474 33.77 17.49 -12.87
N ASP A 475 34.15 18.75 -12.61
CA ASP A 475 34.60 19.20 -11.27
C ASP A 475 33.52 19.04 -10.20
N TRP A 476 32.23 19.11 -10.58
CA TRP A 476 31.12 18.82 -9.68
C TRP A 476 30.95 17.32 -9.42
N LEU A 477 30.98 16.48 -10.47
CA LEU A 477 30.86 15.02 -10.35
C LEU A 477 31.98 14.42 -9.50
N MET A 478 33.21 14.91 -9.67
CA MET A 478 34.39 14.44 -8.91
C MET A 478 34.27 14.65 -7.40
N ARG A 479 33.35 15.51 -6.92
CA ARG A 479 33.07 15.67 -5.48
C ARG A 479 32.30 14.49 -4.90
N TYR A 480 31.70 13.65 -5.75
CA TYR A 480 30.89 12.50 -5.37
C TYR A 480 31.51 11.16 -5.79
N THR A 481 32.77 11.20 -6.26
CA THR A 481 33.53 10.00 -6.63
C THR A 481 34.48 9.55 -5.53
N ASN A 482 34.58 8.26 -5.29
CA ASN A 482 35.61 7.66 -4.46
C ASN A 482 36.23 6.44 -5.16
N ALA A 483 37.50 6.56 -5.55
CA ALA A 483 38.23 5.47 -6.20
C ALA A 483 38.63 4.34 -5.23
N ASN A 484 38.60 4.59 -3.91
CA ASN A 484 39.00 3.61 -2.91
C ASN A 484 37.93 2.53 -2.70
N THR A 485 38.18 1.34 -3.22
CA THR A 485 37.27 0.19 -3.10
C THR A 485 37.30 -0.49 -1.72
N SER A 486 38.25 -0.15 -0.84
CA SER A 486 38.29 -0.65 0.54
C SER A 486 37.63 0.29 1.56
N ALA A 487 37.02 1.38 1.08
CA ALA A 487 36.29 2.29 1.95
C ALA A 487 35.09 1.60 2.62
N GLY A 488 34.76 2.00 3.86
CA GLY A 488 33.58 1.48 4.54
C GLY A 488 32.27 1.82 3.81
N LEU A 489 31.22 1.05 4.06
CA LEU A 489 29.90 1.19 3.42
C LEU A 489 29.34 2.62 3.52
N GLU A 490 29.50 3.29 4.67
CA GLU A 490 29.04 4.67 4.84
C GLU A 490 29.75 5.64 3.89
N THR A 491 31.05 5.44 3.65
CA THR A 491 31.80 6.29 2.73
C THR A 491 31.33 6.04 1.30
N MET A 492 31.12 4.78 0.92
CA MET A 492 30.56 4.44 -0.40
C MET A 492 29.13 4.96 -0.58
N ALA A 493 28.34 5.06 0.49
CA ALA A 493 26.99 5.63 0.43
C ALA A 493 27.00 7.16 0.27
N ARG A 494 27.96 7.86 0.90
CA ARG A 494 28.15 9.33 0.75
C ARG A 494 28.74 9.71 -0.61
N TYR A 495 29.59 8.87 -1.17
CA TYR A 495 30.23 9.03 -2.48
C TYR A 495 29.77 7.88 -3.40
N PRO A 496 28.56 7.96 -3.98
CA PRO A 496 27.94 6.82 -4.66
C PRO A 496 28.64 6.38 -5.94
N LEU A 497 29.55 7.20 -6.48
CA LEU A 497 30.27 6.92 -7.72
C LEU A 497 31.68 6.44 -7.41
N ARG A 498 32.14 5.43 -8.14
CA ARG A 498 33.55 5.05 -8.19
C ARG A 498 34.34 5.96 -9.12
N ASP A 499 33.77 6.24 -10.29
CA ASP A 499 34.36 7.08 -11.33
C ASP A 499 33.26 7.75 -12.16
N ALA A 500 33.61 8.84 -12.85
CA ALA A 500 32.71 9.52 -13.77
C ALA A 500 33.48 10.22 -14.90
N SER A 501 32.91 10.24 -16.09
CA SER A 501 33.43 11.05 -17.20
C SER A 501 32.33 11.85 -17.88
N VAL A 502 32.71 12.99 -18.44
CA VAL A 502 31.82 13.92 -19.12
C VAL A 502 32.46 14.32 -20.44
N LEU A 503 31.70 14.18 -21.52
CA LEU A 503 32.05 14.68 -22.84
C LEU A 503 30.99 15.69 -23.27
N VAL A 504 31.42 16.93 -23.56
CA VAL A 504 30.53 17.98 -24.08
C VAL A 504 31.02 18.42 -25.44
N GLU A 505 30.16 18.29 -26.44
CA GLU A 505 30.44 18.66 -27.82
C GLU A 505 29.40 19.67 -28.31
N GLU A 506 29.82 20.61 -29.15
CA GLU A 506 28.89 21.54 -29.80
C GLU A 506 28.23 20.88 -31.01
N VAL A 507 26.93 21.05 -31.15
CA VAL A 507 26.18 20.43 -32.25
C VAL A 507 26.52 21.14 -33.57
N PRO A 508 27.04 20.41 -34.57
CA PRO A 508 27.37 21.00 -35.86
C PRO A 508 26.17 21.72 -36.48
N GLY A 509 26.36 22.97 -36.89
CA GLY A 509 25.32 23.79 -37.51
C GLY A 509 24.32 24.43 -36.54
N LYS A 510 24.49 24.27 -35.21
CA LYS A 510 23.67 24.93 -34.19
C LYS A 510 24.55 25.55 -33.09
N PRO A 511 25.13 26.74 -33.33
CA PRO A 511 25.98 27.40 -32.35
C PRO A 511 25.29 27.59 -30.99
N GLY A 512 26.00 27.29 -29.90
CA GLY A 512 25.47 27.39 -28.54
C GLY A 512 24.56 26.23 -28.10
N VAL A 513 24.35 25.22 -28.94
CA VAL A 513 23.69 23.97 -28.56
C VAL A 513 24.76 22.91 -28.31
N PHE A 514 24.76 22.33 -27.11
CA PHE A 514 25.74 21.32 -26.72
C PHE A 514 25.08 19.96 -26.49
N THR A 515 25.73 18.90 -26.93
CA THR A 515 25.44 17.52 -26.52
C THR A 515 26.35 17.13 -25.37
N CYS A 516 25.77 16.59 -24.31
CA CYS A 516 26.51 16.15 -23.12
C CYS A 516 26.30 14.64 -22.93
N ALA A 517 27.38 13.88 -22.98
CA ALA A 517 27.41 12.47 -22.61
C ALA A 517 28.09 12.33 -21.25
N ILE A 518 27.35 11.83 -20.25
CA ILE A 518 27.86 11.61 -18.90
C ILE A 518 27.88 10.10 -18.65
N HIS A 519 29.07 9.57 -18.35
CA HIS A 519 29.23 8.19 -17.91
C HIS A 519 29.43 8.16 -16.41
N LEU A 520 28.53 7.48 -15.70
CA LEU A 520 28.56 7.32 -14.26
C LEU A 520 28.88 5.86 -13.94
N GLN A 521 29.95 5.62 -13.18
CA GLN A 521 30.29 4.29 -12.69
C GLN A 521 29.96 4.20 -11.20
N PRO A 522 28.86 3.53 -10.79
CA PRO A 522 28.53 3.36 -9.39
C PRO A 522 29.46 2.35 -8.71
N HIS A 523 29.47 2.34 -7.37
CA HIS A 523 30.07 1.24 -6.61
C HIS A 523 29.30 -0.07 -6.83
N PHE A 524 30.04 -1.17 -7.01
CA PHE A 524 29.44 -2.50 -7.06
C PHE A 524 29.04 -2.91 -5.64
N GLN A 525 27.76 -3.27 -5.48
CA GLN A 525 27.26 -3.94 -4.29
C GLN A 525 27.04 -5.42 -4.63
N LEU A 526 27.31 -6.30 -3.67
CA LEU A 526 27.29 -7.74 -3.88
C LEU A 526 25.83 -8.23 -4.00
N ASP A 527 25.54 -9.00 -5.05
CA ASP A 527 24.18 -9.48 -5.38
C ASP A 527 23.95 -10.95 -4.99
N ASP A 528 24.98 -11.80 -5.07
CA ASP A 528 24.88 -13.24 -4.75
C ASP A 528 26.26 -13.78 -4.36
N VAL A 529 26.30 -14.67 -3.35
CA VAL A 529 27.50 -15.42 -2.96
C VAL A 529 27.24 -16.90 -3.21
N ALA A 530 27.62 -17.40 -4.38
CA ALA A 530 27.64 -18.83 -4.65
C ALA A 530 28.96 -19.43 -4.13
N VAL A 531 28.94 -20.10 -2.97
CA VAL A 531 30.11 -20.84 -2.47
C VAL A 531 30.03 -22.29 -2.95
N SER A 532 30.97 -22.71 -3.80
CA SER A 532 31.16 -24.12 -4.15
C SER A 532 32.37 -24.68 -3.40
N PHE A 533 32.14 -25.59 -2.45
CA PHE A 533 33.22 -26.33 -1.79
C PHE A 533 33.63 -27.52 -2.66
N ARG A 534 34.90 -27.56 -3.10
CA ARG A 534 35.50 -28.73 -3.74
C ARG A 534 36.59 -29.29 -2.82
N LEU A 535 36.28 -30.35 -2.06
CA LEU A 535 37.31 -31.08 -1.33
C LEU A 535 38.09 -31.94 -2.31
N MET A 536 39.37 -31.62 -2.48
CA MET A 536 40.35 -32.49 -3.14
C MET A 536 41.23 -33.11 -2.06
N THR A 537 41.17 -34.42 -1.91
CA THR A 537 42.05 -35.18 -1.03
C THR A 537 43.14 -35.81 -1.88
N GLU A 538 44.38 -35.34 -1.75
CA GLU A 538 45.54 -36.06 -2.28
C GLU A 538 45.94 -37.15 -1.28
N LEU A 539 45.66 -38.40 -1.64
CA LEU A 539 46.19 -39.56 -0.93
C LEU A 539 47.55 -39.91 -1.55
N ALA A 540 48.63 -39.41 -0.96
CA ALA A 540 49.95 -39.97 -1.23
C ALA A 540 50.07 -41.31 -0.51
N ALA A 541 50.52 -42.36 -1.22
CA ALA A 541 50.82 -43.64 -0.60
C ALA A 541 51.93 -43.44 0.46
N PRO A 542 51.85 -44.08 1.64
CA PRO A 542 52.90 -43.99 2.63
C PRO A 542 54.15 -44.73 2.09
N GLY A 543 55.09 -43.97 1.54
CA GLY A 543 56.43 -44.46 1.18
C GLY A 543 56.86 -44.11 -0.24
N GLN A 544 57.41 -42.91 -0.42
CA GLN A 544 58.57 -42.65 -1.27
C GLN A 544 59.19 -41.32 -0.80
N GLN A 545 60.18 -41.44 0.09
CA GLN A 545 61.24 -40.44 0.24
C GLN A 545 62.30 -40.69 -0.83
#